data_AF-A0A0Q6JM05-F1
#
_entry.id   AF-A0A0Q6JM05-F1
#
_cell.length_a   1.000
_cell.length_b   1.000
_cell.length_c   1.000
_cell.angle_alpha   90.00
_cell.angle_beta   90.00
_cell.angle_gamma   90.00
#
_symmetry.space_group_name_H-M   'P 1'
#
loop_
_entity.id
_entity.type
_entity.pdbx_description
1 polymer ?
#
loop_
_entity_poly.entity_id
_entity_poly.type
_entity_poly.pdbx_seq_one_letter_code
_entity_poly.pdbx_strand_id
1 'polypeptide(L)'
;MRPTPATPPGLPPRVTDPAPVLAAGTLLFLVAAVLCSVVDSFSGAVAVCWTGTALGALGFGLFALQRRAARRGRRTAQKGLVHPPEV
;
A
#
# COMPACT_ATOMS: atom_id res chain seq x y z
N MET A 1 14.71 -36.61 15.06
CA MET A 1 14.92 -35.24 14.54
C MET A 1 13.85 -34.95 13.51
N ARG A 2 13.12 -33.83 13.61
CA ARG A 2 12.24 -33.40 12.50
C ARG A 2 13.12 -32.78 11.41
N PRO A 3 12.88 -33.06 10.11
CA PRO A 3 13.51 -32.30 9.04
C PRO A 3 13.16 -30.82 9.23
N THR A 4 14.17 -29.94 9.23
CA THR A 4 13.93 -28.50 9.19
C THR A 4 13.26 -28.20 7.84
N PRO A 5 12.06 -27.58 7.80
CA PRO A 5 11.42 -27.28 6.54
C PRO A 5 12.36 -26.41 5.69
N ALA A 6 12.56 -26.80 4.43
CA ALA A 6 13.33 -26.00 3.49
C ALA A 6 12.65 -24.62 3.37
N THR A 7 13.42 -23.54 3.53
CA THR A 7 12.88 -22.19 3.39
C THR A 7 12.52 -21.98 1.91
N PRO A 8 11.27 -21.63 1.56
CA PRO A 8 10.89 -21.37 0.18
C PRO A 8 11.73 -20.23 -0.39
N PRO A 9 12.12 -20.28 -1.68
CA PRO A 9 12.82 -19.18 -2.32
C PRO A 9 11.99 -17.88 -2.20
N GLY A 10 12.65 -16.80 -1.80
CA GLY A 10 12.00 -15.50 -1.62
C GLY A 10 11.38 -14.98 -2.92
N LEU A 11 10.16 -14.45 -2.83
CA LEU A 11 9.51 -13.81 -3.97
C LEU A 11 10.23 -12.50 -4.35
N PRO A 12 10.23 -12.12 -5.65
CA PRO A 12 10.87 -10.89 -6.07
C PRO A 12 10.24 -9.68 -5.37
N PRO A 13 11.04 -8.73 -4.83
CA PRO A 13 10.52 -7.60 -4.04
C PRO A 13 9.49 -6.75 -4.79
N ARG A 14 9.59 -6.71 -6.12
CA ARG A 14 8.69 -5.94 -6.99
C ARG A 14 7.26 -6.48 -7.01
N VAL A 15 7.09 -7.78 -6.77
CA VAL A 15 5.77 -8.44 -6.77
C VAL A 15 5.15 -8.42 -5.37
N THR A 16 5.99 -8.29 -4.33
CA THR A 16 5.55 -8.33 -2.93
C THR A 16 5.39 -6.94 -2.31
N ASP A 17 5.99 -5.89 -2.85
CA ASP A 17 5.77 -4.52 -2.34
C ASP A 17 4.38 -4.02 -2.75
N PRO A 18 3.45 -3.79 -1.81
CA PRO A 18 2.11 -3.30 -2.13
C PRO A 18 2.11 -1.81 -2.46
N ALA A 19 3.16 -1.06 -2.14
CA ALA A 19 3.26 0.38 -2.34
C ALA A 19 2.91 0.87 -3.76
N PRO A 20 3.45 0.29 -4.86
CA PRO A 20 3.12 0.73 -6.22
C PRO A 20 1.62 0.59 -6.53
N VAL A 21 0.97 -0.48 -6.09
CA VAL A 21 -0.45 -0.72 -6.35
C VAL A 21 -1.31 0.30 -5.60
N LEU A 22 -1.02 0.54 -4.31
CA LEU A 22 -1.75 1.53 -3.51
C LEU A 22 -1.58 2.95 -4.09
N ALA A 23 -0.37 3.31 -4.50
CA ALA A 23 -0.08 4.61 -5.10
C ALA A 23 -0.82 4.79 -6.44
N ALA A 24 -0.78 3.77 -7.31
CA ALA A 24 -1.47 3.81 -8.60
C ALA A 24 -2.98 3.93 -8.45
N GLY A 25 -3.59 3.13 -7.55
CA GLY A 25 -5.03 3.20 -7.28
C GLY A 25 -5.46 4.56 -6.71
N THR A 26 -4.68 5.10 -5.76
CA THR A 26 -4.96 6.42 -5.17
C THR A 26 -4.87 7.53 -6.22
N LEU A 27 -3.85 7.50 -7.08
CA LEU A 27 -3.68 8.47 -8.16
C LEU A 27 -4.81 8.37 -9.19
N LEU A 28 -5.24 7.16 -9.55
CA LEU A 28 -6.35 6.95 -10.46
C LEU A 28 -7.64 7.55 -9.91
N PHE A 29 -7.92 7.35 -8.63
CA PHE A 29 -9.07 7.95 -7.95
C PHE A 29 -9.00 9.48 -7.92
N LEU A 30 -7.82 10.06 -7.68
CA LEU A 30 -7.61 11.51 -7.71
C LEU A 30 -7.90 12.07 -9.11
N VAL A 31 -7.36 11.45 -10.14
CA VAL A 31 -7.60 11.86 -11.54
C VAL A 31 -9.09 11.75 -11.87
N ALA A 32 -9.73 10.65 -11.49
CA ALA A 32 -11.18 10.49 -11.67
C ALA A 32 -11.98 11.53 -10.90
N ALA A 33 -11.57 11.91 -9.69
CA ALA A 33 -12.25 12.93 -8.89
C ALA A 33 -12.21 14.29 -9.57
N VAL A 34 -11.04 14.68 -10.08
CA VAL A 34 -10.88 15.93 -10.85
C VAL A 34 -11.74 15.91 -12.11
N LEU A 35 -11.69 14.82 -12.89
CA LEU A 35 -12.48 14.69 -14.12
C LEU A 35 -13.99 14.73 -13.84
N CYS A 36 -14.46 14.02 -12.81
CA CYS A 36 -15.88 14.02 -12.45
C CYS A 36 -16.35 15.39 -11.93
N SER A 37 -15.47 16.17 -11.30
CA SER A 37 -15.80 17.50 -10.80
C SER A 37 -15.91 18.56 -11.90
N VAL A 38 -15.29 18.35 -13.07
CA VAL A 38 -15.32 19.33 -14.18
C VAL A 38 -16.22 18.90 -15.35
N VAL A 39 -16.57 17.61 -15.44
CA VAL A 39 -17.44 17.06 -16.48
C VAL A 39 -18.82 16.77 -15.90
N ASP A 40 -19.82 17.55 -16.31
CA ASP A 40 -21.18 17.52 -15.77
C ASP A 40 -21.85 16.13 -15.90
N SER A 41 -21.55 15.40 -16.97
CA SER A 41 -22.04 14.03 -17.21
C SER A 41 -21.56 13.00 -16.17
N PHE A 42 -20.53 13.33 -15.39
CA PHE A 42 -19.96 12.46 -14.35
C PHE A 42 -20.20 12.98 -12.92
N SER A 43 -21.04 14.02 -12.76
CA SER A 43 -21.35 14.63 -11.46
C SER A 43 -21.83 13.62 -10.40
N GLY A 44 -22.54 12.56 -10.81
CA GLY A 44 -23.00 11.49 -9.92
C GLY A 44 -21.88 10.65 -9.28
N ALA A 45 -20.66 10.65 -9.85
CA ALA A 45 -19.53 9.88 -9.35
C ALA A 45 -18.56 10.70 -8.48
N VAL A 46 -18.73 12.03 -8.39
CA VAL A 46 -17.82 12.95 -7.69
C VAL A 46 -17.57 12.52 -6.24
N ALA A 47 -18.64 12.22 -5.50
CA ALA A 47 -18.53 11.81 -4.10
C ALA A 47 -17.73 10.49 -3.95
N VAL A 48 -17.96 9.53 -4.85
CA VAL A 48 -17.25 8.24 -4.85
C VAL A 48 -15.76 8.45 -5.16
N CYS A 49 -15.45 9.30 -6.14
CA CYS A 49 -14.07 9.53 -6.52
C CYS A 49 -13.27 10.27 -5.42
N TRP A 50 -13.87 11.28 -4.78
CA TRP A 50 -13.22 11.98 -3.67
C TRP A 50 -13.07 11.11 -2.42
N THR A 51 -14.08 10.31 -2.08
CA THR A 51 -13.98 9.37 -0.96
C THR A 51 -12.92 8.30 -1.22
N GLY A 52 -12.86 7.72 -2.41
CA GLY A 52 -11.81 6.78 -2.79
C GLY A 52 -10.40 7.40 -2.75
N THR A 53 -10.25 8.66 -3.17
CA THR A 53 -9.00 9.41 -3.06
C THR A 53 -8.59 9.59 -1.59
N ALA A 54 -9.52 10.01 -0.74
CA ALA A 54 -9.27 10.22 0.69
C ALA A 54 -8.88 8.91 1.39
N LEU A 55 -9.63 7.83 1.15
CA LEU A 55 -9.33 6.50 1.70
C LEU A 55 -7.99 5.98 1.19
N GLY A 56 -7.67 6.15 -0.10
CA GLY A 56 -6.40 5.76 -0.68
C GLY A 56 -5.22 6.50 -0.03
N ALA A 57 -5.33 7.81 0.13
CA ALA A 57 -4.32 8.64 0.81
C ALA A 57 -4.12 8.23 2.28
N LEU A 58 -5.22 7.97 3.01
CA LEU A 58 -5.16 7.50 4.39
C LEU A 58 -4.49 6.12 4.48
N GLY A 59 -4.89 5.17 3.64
CA GLY A 59 -4.32 3.82 3.61
C GLY A 59 -2.82 3.83 3.27
N PHE A 60 -2.43 4.60 2.25
CA PHE A 60 -1.03 4.76 1.86
C PHE A 60 -0.21 5.43 2.97
N GLY A 61 -0.74 6.47 3.62
CA GLY A 61 -0.11 7.15 4.74
C GLY A 61 0.15 6.21 5.92
N LEU A 62 -0.85 5.41 6.31
CA LEU A 62 -0.71 4.37 7.33
C LEU A 62 0.37 3.35 6.94
N PHE A 63 0.34 2.83 5.72
CA PHE A 63 1.37 1.91 5.22
C PHE A 63 2.77 2.52 5.30
N ALA A 64 2.95 3.77 4.87
CA ALA A 64 4.23 4.46 4.92
C ALA A 64 4.74 4.65 6.36
N LEU A 65 3.85 5.00 7.29
CA LEU A 65 4.16 5.11 8.71
C LEU A 65 4.58 3.75 9.30
N GLN A 66 3.87 2.68 8.96
CA GLN A 66 4.22 1.31 9.39
C GLN A 66 5.56 0.87 8.82
N ARG A 67 5.81 1.10 7.53
CA ARG A 67 7.11 0.79 6.89
C ARG A 67 8.25 1.57 7.54
N ARG A 68 8.03 2.84 7.89
CA ARG A 68 9.04 3.66 8.60
C ARG A 68 9.26 3.16 10.03
N ALA A 69 8.22 2.73 10.73
CA ALA A 69 8.30 2.14 12.06
C ALA A 69 9.05 0.79 12.06
N ALA A 70 8.79 -0.06 11.07
CA ALA A 70 9.46 -1.34 10.88
C ALA A 70 10.96 -1.15 10.62
N ARG A 71 11.34 -0.23 9.73
CA ARG A 71 12.75 0.13 9.49
C ARG A 71 13.47 0.67 10.73
N ARG A 72 12.73 1.23 11.70
CA ARG A 72 13.27 1.75 12.97
C ARG A 72 13.27 0.71 14.10
N GLY A 73 12.84 -0.52 13.86
CA GLY A 73 12.83 -1.59 14.87
C GLY A 73 11.82 -1.40 16.00
N ARG A 74 10.72 -0.67 15.79
CA ARG A 74 9.69 -0.49 16.83
C ARG A 74 9.02 -1.84 17.15
N ARG A 75 8.92 -2.20 18.43
CA ARG A 75 8.30 -3.46 18.91
C ARG A 75 6.86 -3.69 18.41
N THR A 76 6.12 -2.63 18.12
CA THR A 76 4.73 -2.68 17.62
C THR A 76 4.62 -2.68 16.11
N ALA A 77 5.73 -2.61 15.37
CA ALA A 77 5.70 -2.61 13.91
C ALA A 77 5.39 -4.01 13.37
N GLN A 78 4.72 -4.06 12.22
CA GLN A 78 4.42 -5.31 11.53
C GLN A 78 5.71 -6.08 11.20
N LYS A 79 5.83 -7.29 11.73
CA LYS A 79 6.94 -8.21 11.47
C LYS A 79 6.81 -8.74 10.03
N GLY A 80 7.93 -8.87 9.32
CA GLY A 80 7.97 -9.35 7.93
C GLY A 80 7.99 -8.27 6.84
N LEU A 81 8.00 -6.97 7.19
CA LEU A 81 8.16 -5.88 6.20
C LEU A 81 9.62 -5.66 5.74
N VAL A 82 10.60 -6.22 6.46
CA VAL A 82 12.04 -6.14 6.18
C VAL A 82 12.62 -7.52 6.44
N HIS A 83 13.47 -8.02 5.54
CA HIS A 83 14.16 -9.30 5.73
C HIS A 83 15.17 -9.17 6.88
N PRO A 84 15.17 -10.07 7.87
CA PRO A 84 16.19 -10.05 8.91
C PRO A 84 17.58 -10.33 8.30
N PRO A 85 18.66 -9.73 8.84
CA PRO A 85 20.02 -10.09 8.45
C PRO A 85 20.30 -11.54 8.87
N GLU A 86 20.92 -12.32 7.98
CA GLU A 86 21.34 -13.68 8.28
C GLU A 86 22.42 -13.65 9.37
N VAL A 87 22.19 -14.39 10.46
CA VAL A 87 23.19 -14.72 11.49
C VAL A 87 23.50 -16.20 11.43
#